data_AF-A0A7L9BT79-F1
#
_entry.id   AF-A0A7L9BT79-F1
#
_cell.length_a   1.000
_cell.length_b   1.000
_cell.length_c   1.000
_cell.angle_alpha   90.00
_cell.angle_beta   90.00
_cell.angle_gamma   90.00
#
_symmetry.space_group_name_H-M   'P 1'
#
loop_
_entity.id
_entity.type
_entity.pdbx_description
1 polymer ?
#
loop_
_entity_poly.entity_id
_entity_poly.type
_entity_poly.pdbx_seq_one_letter_code
_entity_poly.pdbx_strand_id
1 'polypeptide(L)' 'MHTKYEQTIPSEPDPARPSLAVFFRCSNQYLRVFRDPTGRLYIARCPRCMKQVRFAVGPGGTSRRFFEVSC' A
#
# COMPACT_ATOMS: atom_id res chain seq x y z
N MET A 1 0.52 50.00 -2.67
CA MET A 1 1.26 49.19 -1.69
C MET A 1 1.38 47.79 -2.27
N HIS A 2 2.50 47.50 -2.92
CA HIS A 2 2.78 46.26 -3.65
C HIS A 2 3.74 45.45 -2.79
N THR A 3 3.33 44.30 -2.24
CA THR A 3 4.29 43.31 -1.71
C THR A 3 3.75 41.88 -1.79
N LYS A 4 4.11 41.23 -2.91
CA LYS A 4 4.66 39.86 -3.02
C LYS A 4 3.91 38.73 -2.29
N TYR A 5 2.98 38.08 -2.99
CA TYR A 5 2.58 36.70 -2.69
C TYR A 5 3.73 35.78 -3.16
N GLU A 6 4.52 35.28 -2.22
CA GLU A 6 5.55 34.27 -2.47
C GLU A 6 4.84 32.95 -2.83
N GLN A 7 4.69 32.67 -4.13
CA GLN A 7 4.08 31.45 -4.62
C GLN A 7 5.00 30.26 -4.32
N THR A 8 4.65 29.46 -3.31
CA THR A 8 5.29 28.16 -3.10
C THR A 8 4.78 27.21 -4.19
N ILE A 9 5.63 26.92 -5.18
CA ILE A 9 5.33 25.90 -6.21
C ILE A 9 5.32 24.54 -5.51
N PRO A 10 4.23 23.74 -5.59
CA PRO A 10 4.24 22.38 -5.08
C PRO A 10 5.29 21.58 -5.86
N SER A 11 6.36 21.15 -5.18
CA SER A 11 7.33 20.21 -5.75
C SER A 11 6.61 18.89 -6.06
N GLU A 12 6.95 18.29 -7.20
CA GLU A 12 6.33 17.04 -7.70
C GLU A 12 6.21 15.99 -6.58
N PRO A 13 5.08 15.24 -6.52
CA PRO A 13 4.88 14.27 -5.46
C PRO A 13 5.97 13.20 -5.55
N ASP A 14 6.74 13.04 -4.47
CA ASP A 14 7.66 11.93 -4.30
C ASP A 14 6.92 10.62 -4.64
N PRO A 15 7.52 9.71 -5.44
CA PRO A 15 6.82 8.51 -5.89
C PRO A 15 6.37 7.69 -4.68
N ALA A 16 5.08 7.80 -4.36
CA ALA A 16 4.49 7.22 -3.17
C ALA A 16 4.82 5.73 -3.07
N ARG A 17 5.25 5.29 -1.88
CA ARG A 17 5.66 3.91 -1.62
C ARG A 17 4.61 2.91 -2.15
N PRO A 18 5.00 1.92 -2.98
CA PRO A 18 4.05 0.97 -3.55
C PRO A 18 3.22 0.26 -2.48
N SER A 19 1.93 0.14 -2.71
CA SER A 19 0.99 -0.51 -1.78
C SER A 19 0.02 -1.46 -2.47
N LEU A 20 -0.55 -2.38 -1.68
CA LEU A 20 -1.66 -3.24 -2.04
C LEU A 20 -2.86 -2.92 -1.14
N ALA A 21 -4.07 -3.04 -1.68
CA ALA A 21 -5.30 -3.08 -0.92
C ALA A 21 -5.68 -4.55 -0.70
N VAL A 22 -5.73 -4.98 0.56
CA VAL A 22 -6.04 -6.36 0.93
C VAL A 22 -7.32 -6.38 1.75
N PHE A 23 -8.37 -6.95 1.19
CA PHE A 23 -9.63 -7.22 1.88
C PHE A 23 -9.53 -8.53 2.64
N PHE A 24 -9.77 -8.48 3.95
CA PHE A 24 -9.84 -9.67 4.79
C PHE A 24 -11.30 -10.02 5.07
N ARG A 25 -11.75 -11.19 4.60
CA ARG A 25 -13.12 -11.68 4.81
C ARG A 25 -13.45 -11.87 6.30
N CYS A 26 -12.49 -12.32 7.11
CA CYS A 26 -12.67 -12.54 8.56
C CYS A 26 -13.00 -11.25 9.32
N SER A 27 -12.34 -10.14 8.98
CA SER A 27 -12.52 -8.85 9.65
C SER A 27 -13.42 -7.87 8.89
N ASN A 28 -13.86 -8.22 7.68
CA ASN A 28 -14.61 -7.36 6.75
C ASN A 28 -13.96 -5.98 6.54
N GLN A 29 -12.64 -5.94 6.41
CA GLN A 29 -11.86 -4.70 6.33
C GLN A 29 -10.84 -4.73 5.20
N TYR A 30 -10.64 -3.57 4.57
CA TYR A 30 -9.55 -3.32 3.63
C TYR A 30 -8.34 -2.75 4.37
N LEU A 31 -7.20 -3.40 4.24
CA LEU A 31 -5.91 -2.87 4.70
C LEU A 31 -5.08 -2.39 3.52
N ARG A 32 -4.48 -1.21 3.69
CA ARG A 32 -3.40 -0.75 2.81
C ARG A 32 -2.08 -1.32 3.31
N VAL A 33 -1.47 -2.17 2.49
CA VAL A 33 -0.25 -2.90 2.81
C VAL A 33 0.88 -2.36 1.96
N PHE A 34 1.88 -1.75 2.59
CA PHE A 34 3.04 -1.23 1.88
C PHE A 34 4.04 -2.35 1.58
N ARG A 35 4.74 -2.21 0.45
CA ARG A 35 5.84 -3.10 0.09
C ARG A 35 6.94 -2.99 1.14
N ASP A 36 7.52 -4.11 1.54
CA ASP A 36 8.63 -4.14 2.48
C ASP A 36 9.87 -3.37 1.94
N PRO A 37 10.82 -2.97 2.80
CA PRO A 37 12.01 -2.22 2.38
C PRO A 37 12.90 -2.94 1.36
N THR A 38 12.95 -4.28 1.38
CA THR A 38 13.72 -5.07 0.41
C THR A 38 13.07 -5.09 -0.98
N GLY A 39 11.80 -4.70 -1.05
CA GLY A 39 11.05 -4.61 -2.29
C GLY A 39 10.49 -5.95 -2.79
N ARG A 40 10.67 -7.04 -2.03
CA ARG A 40 10.40 -8.42 -2.47
C ARG A 40 9.06 -8.96 -1.99
N LEU A 41 8.43 -8.31 -1.02
CA LEU A 41 7.20 -8.82 -0.42
C LEU A 41 6.27 -7.71 0.08
N TYR A 42 4.99 -8.07 0.17
CA TYR A 42 4.00 -7.37 0.99
C TYR A 42 3.59 -8.30 2.13
N ILE A 43 3.55 -7.78 3.36
CA ILE A 43 3.12 -8.55 4.55
C ILE A 43 1.86 -7.92 5.09
N ALA A 44 0.77 -8.68 5.05
CA ALA A 44 -0.52 -8.28 5.58
C ALA A 44 -0.87 -9.11 6.82
N ARG A 45 -1.54 -8.52 7.81
CA ARG A 45 -2.07 -9.24 8.98
C ARG A 45 -3.53 -8.88 9.18
N CYS A 46 -4.38 -9.88 9.35
CA CYS A 46 -5.77 -9.65 9.68
C CYS A 46 -5.88 -9.00 11.07
N PRO A 47 -6.59 -7.86 11.24
CA PRO A 47 -6.69 -7.20 12.54
C PRO A 47 -7.55 -7.98 13.54
N ARG A 48 -8.35 -8.96 13.08
CA ARG A 48 -9.23 -9.77 13.93
C ARG A 48 -8.59 -11.07 14.40
N CYS A 49 -8.11 -11.89 13.47
CA CYS A 49 -7.56 -13.22 13.77
C CYS A 49 -6.03 -13.27 13.77
N MET A 50 -5.36 -12.14 13.48
CA MET A 50 -3.89 -12.01 13.43
C MET A 50 -3.19 -12.90 12.38
N LYS A 51 -3.94 -13.61 11.53
CA LYS A 51 -3.38 -14.41 10.45
C LYS A 51 -2.54 -13.54 9.52
N GLN A 52 -1.31 -13.99 9.29
CA GLN A 52 -0.36 -13.32 8.41
C GLN A 52 -0.44 -13.89 6.99
N VAL A 53 -0.46 -13.01 6.00
CA VAL A 53 -0.40 -13.36 4.58
C VAL A 53 0.77 -12.62 3.92
N ARG A 54 1.49 -13.33 3.05
CA ARG A 54 2.66 -12.83 2.35
C ARG A 54 2.40 -12.84 0.85
N PHE A 55 2.66 -11.72 0.18
CA PHE A 55 2.59 -11.60 -1.27
C PHE A 55 4.00 -11.36 -1.80
N ALA A 56 4.58 -12.34 -2.50
CA ALA A 56 5.90 -12.19 -3.11
C ALA A 56 5.83 -11.30 -4.36
N VAL A 57 6.92 -10.57 -4.61
CA VAL A 57 7.12 -9.75 -5.81
C VAL A 57 8.19 -10.41 -6.66
N GLY A 58 7.85 -10.78 -7.89
CA GLY A 58 8.79 -11.40 -8.80
C GLY A 58 8.19 -11.69 -10.18
N PRO A 59 8.99 -12.30 -11.07
CA PRO A 59 8.54 -12.75 -12.39
C PRO A 59 7.33 -13.67 -12.29
N GLY A 60 6.39 -13.56 -13.24
CA GLY A 60 5.12 -14.30 -13.20
C GLY A 60 4.10 -13.76 -12.19
N GLY A 61 4.41 -12.65 -11.51
CA GLY A 61 3.46 -11.94 -10.68
C GLY A 61 2.37 -11.22 -11.49
N THR A 62 1.55 -10.44 -10.79
CA THR A 62 0.47 -9.65 -11.40
C THR A 62 0.62 -8.17 -11.07
N SER A 63 0.13 -7.32 -11.98
CA SER A 63 0.01 -5.88 -11.75
C SER A 63 -1.19 -5.52 -10.87
N ARG A 64 -2.04 -6.49 -10.51
CA ARG A 64 -3.24 -6.29 -9.69
C ARG A 64 -2.85 -5.76 -8.30
N ARG A 65 -3.61 -4.76 -7.82
CA ARG A 65 -3.36 -4.09 -6.53
C ARG A 65 -4.39 -4.39 -5.46
N PHE A 66 -5.47 -5.09 -5.81
CA PHE A 66 -6.57 -5.43 -4.92
C PHE A 66 -6.66 -6.95 -4.77
N PHE A 67 -6.55 -7.42 -3.54
CA PHE A 67 -6.60 -8.83 -3.19
C PHE A 67 -7.67 -9.07 -2.13
N GLU A 68 -8.35 -10.20 -2.23
CA GLU A 68 -9.25 -10.70 -1.21
C GLU A 68 -8.63 -11.95 -0.58
N VAL A 69 -8.69 -12.03 0.74
CA VAL A 69 -8.15 -13.13 1.52
C VAL A 69 -9.25 -13.70 2.42
N SER A 70 -9.47 -15.00 2.29
CA SER A 70 -10.18 -15.80 3.29
C SER A 70 -9.18 -16.26 4.33
N CYS A 71 -9.30 -15.71 5.54
CA CYS A 71 -8.36 -15.93 6.64
C CYS A 71 -8.99 -16.68 7.80
#